data_AF-A0A4U0UPJ6-F1
#
_entry.id   AF-A0A4U0UPJ6-F1
#
_cell.length_a   1.000
_cell.length_b   1.000
_cell.length_c   1.000
_cell.angle_alpha   90.00
_cell.angle_beta   90.00
_cell.angle_gamma   90.00
#
_symmetry.space_group_name_H-M   'P 1'
#
loop_
_entity.id
_entity.type
_entity.pdbx_description
1 polymer ?
#
loop_
_entity_poly.entity_id
_entity_poly.type
_entity_poly.pdbx_seq_one_letter_code
_entity_poly.pdbx_strand_id
1 'polypeptide(L)'
;MNGISPMPSVDQESRLDDPNPVGPPMIDDLISRAKTLLSELELLYERLRTLRRESHVELAHFRSTIQSELSMLQRLSDKPDDDATKHVARSSNLPFLETIWSTAKASKDVVSLQKRIYTSPGVKSASQGMRYVDTNGASVEQRGKKRGAVAIDAITDLGMIWSKVSHVTNQRLLFDLAKQGWNSGGSDYDDDEEATAQQNDDDDFDVPLLKTAKTLTSAARCFRVRTKTPTVHLILPRIQYGELAEVDNILDACRATGAILFLSDQQKASTPIATALHNMAPDPLTSFSATLNIDCTVLLALVSEFSHAKVHKQPWFHTALQRQVEIEDNENLLPSLLYPAMASRPLVCTHEAAKRMREIVSTIGTSSEKARTAIMMRDDASKSRSELLDGMQEWSAYQVPRDWQLPILSVDQNEADCQRNLPPEAKGISEALTPINASVFLYGWATGRTTVTSNRTIVHQINNALEAFDDLDAEAVWPKIWLCPTARSLVGKEKRGPKRAAAPVAAVAAVDGGDGEKGVTTKKGWPLPDPLRREQHRRNGLDVLARKKGLPEVEDRKPNGDEHDDVPVVEDTSLQ
;
A
#
# COMPACT_ATOMS: atom_id res chain seq x y z
N MET A 1 -4.95 -73.47 63.31
CA MET A 1 -6.42 -73.50 63.23
C MET A 1 -6.95 -72.29 63.98
N ASN A 2 -7.61 -71.39 63.24
CA ASN A 2 -8.59 -70.35 63.57
C ASN A 2 -8.67 -69.87 65.03
N GLY A 3 -8.54 -68.60 65.39
CA GLY A 3 -8.85 -67.37 64.63
C GLY A 3 -10.24 -66.85 65.00
N ILE A 4 -10.33 -66.04 66.06
CA ILE A 4 -11.35 -65.00 66.26
C ILE A 4 -10.65 -63.83 66.96
N SER A 5 -10.52 -62.71 66.26
CA SER A 5 -10.16 -61.41 66.85
C SER A 5 -11.44 -60.63 67.18
N PRO A 6 -11.38 -59.71 68.15
CA PRO A 6 -12.03 -58.41 68.02
C PRO A 6 -11.00 -57.28 67.91
N MET A 7 -11.45 -56.21 67.24
CA MET A 7 -10.81 -54.94 66.90
C MET A 7 -9.90 -54.32 67.97
N PRO A 8 -8.97 -53.44 67.54
CA PRO A 8 -9.20 -52.03 67.87
C PRO A 8 -8.89 -51.05 66.71
N SER A 9 -9.82 -50.11 66.53
CA SER A 9 -9.63 -48.69 66.21
C SER A 9 -8.70 -48.05 67.27
N VAL A 10 -7.84 -47.04 67.07
CA VAL A 10 -7.67 -45.92 66.12
C VAL A 10 -6.25 -45.35 66.44
N ASP A 11 -5.55 -44.84 65.42
CA ASP A 11 -4.66 -43.65 65.45
C ASP A 11 -3.76 -43.70 64.19
N GLN A 12 -4.11 -43.00 63.12
CA GLN A 12 -3.60 -41.67 62.73
C GLN A 12 -2.07 -41.60 62.58
N GLU A 13 -1.61 -41.68 61.32
CA GLU A 13 -0.72 -40.69 60.64
C GLU A 13 0.06 -41.34 59.50
N SER A 14 -0.31 -41.03 58.26
CA SER A 14 0.63 -40.71 57.16
C SER A 14 -0.16 -40.40 55.89
N ARG A 15 -0.43 -39.10 55.67
CA ARG A 15 -0.85 -38.57 54.37
C ARG A 15 0.31 -38.82 53.40
N LEU A 16 0.07 -39.65 52.39
CA LEU A 16 0.93 -39.73 51.21
C LEU A 16 0.52 -38.64 50.23
N ASP A 17 1.51 -37.84 49.86
CA ASP A 17 1.47 -36.81 48.83
C ASP A 17 1.00 -37.38 47.48
N ASP A 18 -0.05 -36.79 46.94
CA ASP A 18 -0.45 -36.95 45.54
C ASP A 18 0.01 -35.68 44.80
N PRO A 19 0.93 -35.77 43.82
CA PRO A 19 1.40 -34.59 43.11
C PRO A 19 0.31 -34.16 42.13
N ASN A 20 -0.42 -33.12 42.51
CA ASN A 20 -1.21 -32.35 41.54
C ASN A 20 -0.31 -31.98 40.35
N PRO A 21 -0.72 -32.22 39.09
CA PRO A 21 -0.01 -31.68 37.94
C PRO A 21 -0.22 -30.17 37.94
N VAL A 22 0.76 -29.44 38.47
CA VAL A 22 0.80 -27.98 38.43
C VAL A 22 0.94 -27.56 36.96
N GLY A 23 -0.17 -27.19 36.33
CA GLY A 23 -0.13 -26.44 35.08
C GLY A 23 0.73 -25.18 35.25
N PRO A 24 1.31 -24.62 34.16
CA PRO A 24 2.13 -23.41 34.29
C PRO A 24 1.35 -22.33 35.05
N PRO A 25 1.99 -21.59 35.97
CA PRO A 25 1.30 -20.54 36.71
C PRO A 25 0.67 -19.58 35.70
N MET A 26 -0.57 -19.16 35.94
CA MET A 26 -1.39 -18.39 35.00
C MET A 26 -0.64 -17.22 34.30
N ILE A 27 0.29 -16.60 35.00
CA ILE A 27 1.13 -15.50 34.48
C ILE A 27 2.10 -16.00 33.40
N ASP A 28 2.72 -17.17 33.57
CA ASP A 28 3.62 -17.77 32.59
C ASP A 28 2.88 -18.15 31.30
N ASP A 29 1.64 -18.64 31.41
CA ASP A 29 0.77 -18.86 30.24
C ASP A 29 0.52 -17.55 29.46
N LEU A 30 0.13 -16.48 30.17
CA LEU A 30 -0.08 -15.17 29.55
C LEU A 30 1.21 -14.62 28.91
N ILE A 31 2.36 -14.77 29.55
CA ILE A 31 3.67 -14.38 28.99
C ILE A 31 3.95 -15.18 27.72
N SER A 32 3.74 -16.50 27.73
CA SER A 32 3.95 -17.37 26.57
C SER A 32 3.08 -16.96 25.38
N ARG A 33 1.80 -16.68 25.64
CA ARG A 33 0.84 -16.22 24.63
C ARG A 33 1.17 -14.83 24.08
N ALA A 34 1.58 -13.89 24.93
CA ALA A 34 2.03 -12.57 24.49
C ALA A 34 3.29 -12.64 23.62
N LYS A 35 4.25 -13.52 23.95
CA LYS A 35 5.43 -13.80 23.11
C LYS A 35 5.04 -14.41 21.77
N THR A 36 4.10 -15.36 21.78
CA THR A 36 3.56 -15.96 20.55
C THR A 36 2.96 -14.90 19.66
N LEU A 37 2.12 -14.02 20.21
CA LEU A 37 1.51 -12.91 19.48
C LEU A 37 2.54 -11.97 18.83
N LEU A 38 3.60 -11.61 19.56
CA LEU A 38 4.70 -10.81 19.00
C LEU A 38 5.46 -11.55 17.89
N SER A 39 5.66 -12.86 18.02
CA SER A 39 6.32 -13.67 16.98
C SER A 39 5.49 -13.74 15.71
N GLU A 40 4.16 -13.90 15.82
CA GLU A 40 3.25 -13.91 14.67
C GLU A 40 3.22 -12.55 13.97
N LEU A 41 3.28 -11.45 14.72
CA LEU A 41 3.38 -10.10 14.16
C LEU A 41 4.68 -9.86 13.39
N GLU A 42 5.80 -10.40 13.86
CA GLU A 42 7.09 -10.29 13.16
C GLU A 42 7.05 -11.06 11.83
N LEU A 43 6.37 -12.22 11.78
CA LEU A 43 6.15 -12.94 10.52
C LEU A 43 5.34 -12.11 9.51
N LEU A 44 4.32 -11.38 9.96
CA LEU A 44 3.58 -10.46 9.09
C LEU A 44 4.45 -9.30 8.61
N TYR A 45 5.29 -8.74 9.48
CA TYR A 45 6.21 -7.67 9.12
C TYR A 45 7.23 -8.12 8.07
N GLU A 46 7.82 -9.32 8.24
CA GLU A 46 8.74 -9.89 7.26
C GLU A 46 8.03 -10.16 5.93
N ARG A 47 6.79 -10.68 5.96
CA ARG A 47 5.98 -10.83 4.74
C ARG A 47 5.77 -9.49 4.05
N LEU A 48 5.38 -8.44 4.76
CA LEU A 48 5.21 -7.11 4.18
C LEU A 48 6.51 -6.57 3.58
N ARG A 49 7.65 -6.84 4.22
CA ARG A 49 8.98 -6.46 3.72
C ARG A 49 9.35 -7.20 2.44
N THR A 50 9.06 -8.51 2.35
CA THR A 50 9.25 -9.27 1.10
C THR A 50 8.39 -8.74 -0.05
N LEU A 51 7.20 -8.20 0.28
CA LEU A 51 6.29 -7.59 -0.68
C LEU A 51 6.52 -6.09 -0.91
N ARG A 52 7.50 -5.47 -0.23
CA ARG A 52 7.79 -4.02 -0.27
C ARG A 52 6.57 -3.14 0.09
N ARG A 53 5.78 -3.59 1.08
CA ARG A 53 4.53 -2.97 1.52
C ARG A 53 4.54 -2.57 2.99
N GLU A 54 5.70 -2.52 3.64
CA GLU A 54 5.84 -2.17 5.06
C GLU A 54 5.21 -0.81 5.42
N SER A 55 5.24 0.17 4.52
CA SER A 55 4.66 1.49 4.74
C SER A 55 3.14 1.55 4.55
N HIS A 56 2.53 0.49 4.01
CA HIS A 56 1.11 0.45 3.68
C HIS A 56 0.27 -0.10 4.84
N VAL A 57 0.89 -0.75 5.82
CA VAL A 57 0.20 -1.36 6.96
C VAL A 57 0.70 -0.77 8.27
N GLU A 58 -0.21 -0.18 9.05
CA GLU A 58 0.12 0.43 10.33
C GLU A 58 0.00 -0.57 11.49
N LEU A 59 1.13 -1.16 11.89
CA LEU A 59 1.20 -2.16 12.99
C LEU A 59 1.92 -1.65 14.24
N ALA A 60 2.61 -0.51 14.16
CA ALA A 60 3.52 -0.04 15.20
C ALA A 60 2.83 0.19 16.55
N HIS A 61 1.64 0.79 16.55
CA HIS A 61 0.90 1.05 17.77
C HIS A 61 0.46 -0.25 18.46
N PHE A 62 -0.14 -1.17 17.71
CA PHE A 62 -0.55 -2.48 18.22
C PHE A 62 0.63 -3.29 18.77
N ARG A 63 1.76 -3.32 18.06
CA ARG A 63 3.01 -3.95 18.54
C ARG A 63 3.45 -3.35 19.87
N SER A 64 3.45 -2.03 19.99
CA SER A 64 3.84 -1.32 21.23
C SER A 64 2.89 -1.64 22.39
N THR A 65 1.58 -1.75 22.14
CA THR A 65 0.59 -2.16 23.14
C THR A 65 0.89 -3.56 23.67
N ILE A 66 1.17 -4.54 22.79
CA ILE A 66 1.50 -5.91 23.20
C ILE A 66 2.83 -5.97 23.96
N GLN A 67 3.86 -5.22 23.52
CA GLN A 67 5.14 -5.15 24.22
C GLN A 67 4.98 -4.58 25.64
N SER A 68 4.12 -3.58 25.79
CA SER A 68 3.82 -2.97 27.10
C SER A 68 3.09 -3.96 28.01
N GLU A 69 2.12 -4.72 27.47
CA GLU A 69 1.42 -5.78 28.18
C GLU A 69 2.37 -6.90 28.62
N LEU A 70 3.23 -7.39 27.71
CA LEU A 70 4.25 -8.40 28.01
C LEU A 70 5.20 -7.92 29.12
N SER A 71 5.66 -6.67 29.05
CA SER A 71 6.56 -6.11 30.07
C SER A 71 5.88 -6.01 31.43
N MET A 72 4.58 -5.69 31.46
CA MET A 72 3.78 -5.67 32.68
C MET A 72 3.61 -7.08 33.27
N LEU A 73 3.31 -8.08 32.44
CA LEU A 73 3.18 -9.48 32.85
C LEU A 73 4.52 -10.06 33.37
N GLN A 74 5.65 -9.74 32.73
CA GLN A 74 6.98 -10.13 33.19
C GLN A 74 7.34 -9.51 34.55
N ARG A 75 6.98 -8.24 34.78
CA ARG A 75 7.15 -7.62 36.10
C ARG A 75 6.23 -8.24 37.16
N LEU A 76 5.11 -8.82 36.74
CA LEU A 76 4.16 -9.48 37.62
C LEU A 76 4.62 -10.89 37.99
N SER A 77 5.33 -11.61 37.10
CA SER A 77 5.90 -12.92 37.40
C SER A 77 7.01 -12.88 38.47
N ASP A 78 7.67 -11.73 38.63
CA ASP A 78 8.69 -11.55 39.68
C ASP A 78 8.11 -11.30 41.08
N LYS A 79 6.78 -11.14 41.20
CA LYS A 79 6.08 -10.88 42.47
C LYS A 79 5.66 -12.19 43.15
N PRO A 80 5.47 -12.18 44.49
CA PRO A 80 4.94 -13.35 45.19
C PRO A 80 3.55 -13.75 44.66
N ASP A 81 3.28 -15.05 44.62
CA ASP A 81 2.02 -15.63 44.10
C ASP A 81 0.85 -15.45 45.09
N ASP A 82 0.46 -14.19 45.31
CA ASP A 82 -0.66 -13.80 46.17
C ASP A 82 -1.94 -13.51 45.37
N ASP A 83 -3.08 -13.43 46.06
CA ASP A 83 -4.39 -13.18 45.43
C ASP A 83 -4.44 -11.83 44.70
N ALA A 84 -3.67 -10.83 45.16
CA ALA A 84 -3.56 -9.54 44.50
C ALA A 84 -2.87 -9.67 43.13
N THR A 85 -1.76 -10.42 43.06
CA THR A 85 -1.01 -10.70 41.83
C THR A 85 -1.87 -11.51 40.86
N LYS A 86 -2.58 -12.53 41.34
CA LYS A 86 -3.54 -13.31 40.53
C LYS A 86 -4.69 -12.46 40.01
N HIS A 87 -5.22 -11.54 40.82
CA HIS A 87 -6.27 -10.62 40.41
C HIS A 87 -5.79 -9.68 39.29
N VAL A 88 -4.59 -9.12 39.41
CA VAL A 88 -3.99 -8.28 38.36
C VAL A 88 -3.77 -9.11 37.07
N ALA A 89 -3.29 -10.34 37.18
CA ALA A 89 -3.11 -11.23 36.02
C ALA A 89 -4.44 -11.52 35.30
N ARG A 90 -5.53 -11.74 36.05
CA ARG A 90 -6.89 -11.92 35.51
C ARG A 90 -7.42 -10.68 34.79
N SER A 91 -6.93 -9.49 35.16
CA SER A 91 -7.27 -8.22 34.51
C SER A 91 -6.41 -7.87 33.29
N SER A 92 -5.52 -8.78 32.86
CA SER A 92 -4.70 -8.59 31.66
C SER A 92 -5.55 -8.28 30.44
N ASN A 93 -5.07 -7.36 29.60
CA ASN A 93 -5.68 -6.99 28.34
C ASN A 93 -5.32 -7.98 27.20
N LEU A 94 -4.47 -8.98 27.47
CA LEU A 94 -4.00 -9.92 26.46
C LEU A 94 -5.14 -10.65 25.72
N PRO A 95 -6.21 -11.17 26.37
CA PRO A 95 -7.31 -11.82 25.65
C PRO A 95 -8.02 -10.90 24.64
N PHE A 96 -8.09 -9.60 24.94
CA PHE A 96 -8.61 -8.61 24.02
C PHE A 96 -7.67 -8.40 22.82
N LEU A 97 -6.36 -8.27 23.05
CA LEU A 97 -5.37 -8.15 21.98
C LEU A 97 -5.33 -9.39 21.07
N GLU A 98 -5.47 -10.58 21.64
CA GLU A 98 -5.59 -11.83 20.88
C GLU A 98 -6.85 -11.90 20.02
N THR A 99 -7.95 -11.31 20.50
CA THR A 99 -9.19 -11.22 19.70
C THR A 99 -9.01 -10.27 18.52
N ILE A 100 -8.35 -9.12 18.71
CA ILE A 100 -7.99 -8.20 17.62
C ILE A 100 -7.13 -8.95 16.59
N TRP A 101 -6.12 -9.67 17.06
CA TRP A 101 -5.22 -10.38 16.17
C TRP A 101 -5.89 -11.54 15.43
N SER A 102 -6.73 -12.32 16.11
CA SER A 102 -7.51 -13.39 15.48
C SER A 102 -8.48 -12.83 14.45
N THR A 103 -9.06 -11.66 14.70
CA THR A 103 -9.85 -10.91 13.71
C THR A 103 -9.00 -10.58 12.48
N ALA A 104 -7.81 -10.02 12.68
CA ALA A 104 -6.90 -9.68 11.58
C ALA A 104 -6.49 -10.92 10.78
N LYS A 105 -6.16 -12.03 11.44
CA LYS A 105 -5.79 -13.32 10.79
C LYS A 105 -6.93 -13.94 9.98
N ALA A 106 -8.18 -13.67 10.35
CA ALA A 106 -9.35 -14.12 9.61
C ALA A 106 -9.71 -13.21 8.42
N SER A 107 -9.06 -12.05 8.28
CA SER A 107 -9.37 -11.06 7.26
C SER A 107 -8.35 -11.04 6.11
N LYS A 108 -8.76 -10.41 5.01
CA LYS A 108 -7.89 -10.08 3.88
C LYS A 108 -7.42 -8.64 3.94
N ASP A 109 -6.29 -8.33 3.30
CA ASP A 109 -5.78 -6.97 3.07
C ASP A 109 -5.81 -6.10 4.35
N VAL A 110 -5.04 -6.49 5.35
CA VAL A 110 -4.93 -5.77 6.63
C VAL A 110 -4.25 -4.43 6.40
N VAL A 111 -4.88 -3.36 6.89
CA VAL A 111 -4.42 -1.97 6.70
C VAL A 111 -3.87 -1.38 7.99
N SER A 112 -4.58 -1.56 9.11
CA SER A 112 -4.10 -1.05 10.41
C SER A 112 -4.75 -1.77 11.57
N LEU A 113 -4.06 -1.79 12.71
CA LEU A 113 -4.56 -2.30 13.98
C LEU A 113 -4.51 -1.20 15.04
N GLN A 114 -5.59 -1.06 15.83
CA GLN A 114 -5.78 -0.03 16.84
C GLN A 114 -5.63 1.41 16.31
N LYS A 115 -6.38 1.74 15.27
CA LYS A 115 -6.32 3.07 14.62
C LYS A 115 -7.41 4.00 15.15
N ARG A 116 -7.05 5.26 15.36
CA ARG A 116 -8.01 6.35 15.56
C ARG A 116 -8.28 7.07 14.25
N ILE A 117 -9.55 7.14 13.84
CA ILE A 117 -10.01 7.89 12.68
C ILE A 117 -10.72 9.15 13.16
N TYR A 118 -10.40 10.27 12.54
CA TYR A 118 -11.03 11.56 12.83
C TYR A 118 -12.06 11.87 11.75
N THR A 119 -13.28 12.23 12.14
CA THR A 119 -14.42 12.48 11.25
C THR A 119 -14.52 13.96 10.83
N SER A 120 -13.41 14.69 10.83
CA SER A 120 -13.41 16.12 10.48
C SER A 120 -12.91 16.33 9.04
N PRO A 121 -13.47 17.31 8.31
CA PRO A 121 -12.97 17.69 7.00
C PRO A 121 -11.47 18.03 7.05
N GLY A 122 -10.70 17.57 6.06
CA GLY A 122 -9.27 17.89 5.90
C GLY A 122 -8.30 17.01 6.70
N VAL A 123 -8.76 15.92 7.34
CA VAL A 123 -7.85 14.94 7.94
C VAL A 123 -7.28 14.03 6.86
N LYS A 124 -5.95 13.84 6.88
CA LYS A 124 -5.26 12.90 5.99
C LYS A 124 -5.87 11.51 6.17
N SER A 125 -6.26 10.91 5.05
CA SER A 125 -6.88 9.59 5.04
C SER A 125 -6.03 8.55 5.79
N ALA A 126 -6.70 7.71 6.60
CA ALA A 126 -6.05 6.66 7.39
C ALA A 126 -5.58 5.47 6.53
N SER A 127 -5.94 5.43 5.24
CA SER A 127 -5.50 4.39 4.30
C SER A 127 -5.46 4.91 2.87
N GLN A 128 -4.66 4.26 2.03
CA GLN A 128 -4.64 4.54 0.59
C GLN A 128 -6.01 4.18 -0.02
N GLY A 129 -6.70 5.15 -0.61
CA GLY A 129 -8.01 4.94 -1.26
C GLY A 129 -9.23 5.11 -0.36
N MET A 130 -9.07 5.59 0.88
CA MET A 130 -10.19 6.04 1.71
C MET A 130 -10.35 7.56 1.57
N ARG A 131 -11.54 8.04 1.24
CA ARG A 131 -11.85 9.45 1.00
C ARG A 131 -12.89 9.91 1.99
N TYR A 132 -12.65 11.05 2.64
CA TYR A 132 -13.68 11.71 3.43
C TYR A 132 -14.71 12.33 2.50
N VAL A 133 -15.99 12.03 2.75
CA VAL A 133 -17.12 12.64 2.05
C VAL A 133 -17.89 13.46 3.06
N ASP A 134 -18.12 14.72 2.74
CA ASP A 134 -18.94 15.58 3.57
C ASP A 134 -20.41 15.19 3.38
N THR A 135 -20.95 14.46 4.34
CA THR A 135 -22.35 14.01 4.32
C THR A 135 -23.32 15.14 4.67
N ASN A 136 -22.82 16.26 5.19
CA ASN A 136 -23.62 17.40 5.57
C ASN A 136 -23.26 18.57 4.66
N GLY A 137 -24.15 18.98 3.75
CA GLY A 137 -23.99 20.17 2.89
C GLY A 137 -23.90 21.52 3.63
N ALA A 138 -23.54 21.53 4.92
CA ALA A 138 -23.31 22.70 5.74
C ALA A 138 -21.80 22.93 5.88
N SER A 139 -21.20 23.49 4.84
CA SER A 139 -19.87 24.09 4.91
C SER A 139 -19.90 25.33 5.80
N VAL A 140 -19.78 25.11 7.11
CA VAL A 140 -19.34 26.16 8.01
C VAL A 140 -18.24 25.57 8.87
N GLU A 141 -17.00 26.02 8.60
CA GLU A 141 -15.87 25.87 9.51
C GLU A 141 -16.22 26.49 10.87
N GLN A 142 -16.93 25.76 11.72
CA GLN A 142 -17.08 26.14 13.12
C GLN A 142 -15.78 25.81 13.85
N ARG A 143 -14.82 26.75 13.75
CA ARG A 143 -13.64 26.82 14.62
C ARG A 143 -14.09 26.64 16.07
N GLY A 144 -13.76 25.50 16.68
CA GLY A 144 -13.96 25.25 18.11
C GLY A 144 -14.74 23.99 18.50
N LYS A 145 -15.46 23.31 17.58
CA LYS A 145 -16.04 21.99 17.91
C LYS A 145 -14.95 20.93 17.97
N LYS A 146 -14.87 20.19 19.09
CA LYS A 146 -13.94 19.06 19.27
C LYS A 146 -14.11 18.10 18.10
N ARG A 147 -13.01 17.81 17.42
CA ARG A 147 -12.98 16.87 16.30
C ARG A 147 -13.49 15.51 16.78
N GLY A 148 -14.57 15.01 16.17
CA GLY A 148 -15.04 13.65 16.40
C GLY A 148 -13.93 12.67 16.03
N ALA A 149 -13.65 11.70 16.91
CA ALA A 149 -12.67 10.66 16.66
C ALA A 149 -13.19 9.33 17.15
N VAL A 150 -13.08 8.31 16.31
CA VAL A 150 -13.49 6.93 16.60
C VAL A 150 -12.26 6.03 16.66
N ALA A 151 -12.25 5.11 17.62
CA ALA A 151 -11.18 4.14 17.78
C ALA A 151 -11.62 2.79 17.21
N ILE A 152 -10.90 2.31 16.20
CA ILE A 152 -11.17 1.07 15.47
C ILE A 152 -10.04 0.10 15.78
N ASP A 153 -10.39 -1.15 16.05
CA ASP A 153 -9.42 -2.13 16.53
C ASP A 153 -8.72 -2.85 15.36
N ALA A 154 -9.42 -3.07 14.25
CA ALA A 154 -8.82 -3.54 12.99
C ALA A 154 -9.48 -2.91 11.77
N ILE A 155 -8.67 -2.47 10.81
CA ILE A 155 -9.11 -2.02 9.48
C ILE A 155 -8.59 -3.02 8.45
N THR A 156 -9.50 -3.63 7.70
CA THR A 156 -9.21 -4.74 6.78
C THR A 156 -9.97 -4.59 5.46
N ASP A 157 -9.73 -5.50 4.51
CA ASP A 157 -10.27 -5.46 3.15
C ASP A 157 -10.01 -4.12 2.45
N LEU A 158 -8.74 -3.68 2.46
CA LEU A 158 -8.29 -2.40 1.89
C LEU A 158 -8.97 -1.16 2.51
N GLY A 159 -9.59 -1.29 3.68
CA GLY A 159 -10.30 -0.21 4.36
C GLY A 159 -11.83 -0.34 4.32
N MET A 160 -12.37 -1.31 3.58
CA MET A 160 -13.80 -1.56 3.48
C MET A 160 -14.43 -2.08 4.77
N ILE A 161 -13.65 -2.73 5.65
CA ILE A 161 -14.18 -3.33 6.88
C ILE A 161 -13.51 -2.68 8.10
N TRP A 162 -14.34 -2.16 9.00
CA TRP A 162 -13.95 -1.56 10.27
C TRP A 162 -14.42 -2.44 11.43
N SER A 163 -13.50 -3.12 12.09
CA SER A 163 -13.83 -4.03 13.19
C SER A 163 -13.57 -3.39 14.55
N LYS A 164 -14.57 -3.50 15.44
CA LYS A 164 -14.48 -3.12 16.85
C LYS A 164 -14.71 -4.35 17.72
N VAL A 165 -13.78 -4.62 18.64
CA VAL A 165 -13.86 -5.73 19.59
C VAL A 165 -14.39 -5.20 20.92
N SER A 166 -15.32 -5.92 21.54
CA SER A 166 -15.80 -5.63 22.90
C SER A 166 -16.00 -6.92 23.69
N HIS A 167 -15.27 -7.06 24.81
CA HIS A 167 -15.40 -8.19 25.75
C HIS A 167 -16.50 -7.96 26.80
N VAL A 168 -17.51 -7.14 26.47
CA VAL A 168 -18.67 -6.92 27.34
C VAL A 168 -19.39 -8.25 27.59
N THR A 169 -19.95 -8.40 28.79
CA THR A 169 -20.71 -9.59 29.21
C THR A 169 -22.19 -9.25 29.37
N ASN A 170 -23.06 -10.27 29.35
CA ASN A 170 -24.48 -10.11 29.61
C ASN A 170 -24.74 -9.33 30.91
N GLN A 171 -24.06 -9.72 31.99
CA GLN A 171 -24.16 -9.03 33.28
C GLN A 171 -23.82 -7.54 33.16
N ARG A 172 -22.74 -7.19 32.43
CA ARG A 172 -22.35 -5.79 32.26
C ARG A 172 -23.41 -4.99 31.49
N LEU A 173 -24.01 -5.58 30.46
CA LEU A 173 -25.09 -4.94 29.71
C LEU A 173 -26.34 -4.75 30.58
N LEU A 174 -26.71 -5.74 31.38
CA LEU A 174 -27.81 -5.60 32.35
C LEU A 174 -27.54 -4.49 33.37
N PHE A 175 -26.31 -4.36 33.87
CA PHE A 175 -25.95 -3.23 34.75
C PHE A 175 -26.06 -1.88 34.04
N ASP A 176 -25.65 -1.80 32.77
CA ASP A 176 -25.76 -0.58 31.98
C ASP A 176 -27.24 -0.21 31.70
N LEU A 177 -28.13 -1.21 31.53
CA LEU A 177 -29.58 -1.02 31.43
C LEU A 177 -30.19 -0.59 32.76
N ALA A 178 -29.87 -1.27 33.86
CA ALA A 178 -30.37 -0.93 35.19
C ALA A 178 -29.99 0.50 35.60
N LYS A 179 -28.79 0.96 35.23
CA LYS A 179 -28.34 2.34 35.46
C LYS A 179 -29.23 3.40 34.77
N GLN A 180 -29.94 3.02 33.72
CA GLN A 180 -30.87 3.89 32.99
C GLN A 180 -32.29 3.86 33.59
N GLY A 181 -32.50 3.17 34.70
CA GLY A 181 -33.82 3.04 35.32
C GLY A 181 -34.65 1.88 34.74
N TRP A 182 -34.01 0.93 34.05
CA TRP A 182 -34.69 -0.31 33.68
C TRP A 182 -35.01 -1.11 34.95
N ASN A 183 -36.29 -1.15 35.34
CA ASN A 183 -36.82 -2.13 36.28
C ASN A 183 -37.27 -3.37 35.50
N SER A 184 -36.58 -4.49 35.66
CA SER A 184 -37.06 -5.79 35.19
C SER A 184 -38.41 -5.99 35.87
N GLY A 185 -39.51 -5.95 35.11
CA GLY A 185 -40.87 -5.96 35.65
C GLY A 185 -41.06 -7.07 36.69
N GLY A 186 -40.90 -6.70 37.95
CA GLY A 186 -41.37 -7.50 39.07
C GLY A 186 -42.87 -7.34 39.04
N SER A 187 -43.57 -8.42 38.74
CA SER A 187 -45.01 -8.50 38.93
C SER A 187 -45.29 -8.35 40.43
N ASP A 188 -45.49 -7.12 40.88
CA ASP A 188 -46.29 -6.87 42.07
C ASP A 188 -47.65 -6.40 41.57
N TYR A 189 -48.64 -7.24 41.88
CA TYR A 189 -50.05 -6.90 41.76
C TYR A 189 -50.30 -5.68 42.65
N ASP A 190 -50.77 -4.57 42.07
CA ASP A 190 -51.88 -3.80 42.62
C ASP A 190 -52.26 -2.64 41.66
N ASP A 191 -53.53 -2.70 41.25
CA ASP A 191 -54.48 -1.71 40.75
C ASP A 191 -54.05 -0.43 40.03
N ASP A 192 -54.62 -0.32 38.82
CA ASP A 192 -55.27 0.87 38.26
C ASP A 192 -54.57 2.22 38.38
N GLU A 193 -53.82 2.58 37.35
CA GLU A 193 -53.96 3.90 36.73
C GLU A 193 -53.44 3.86 35.28
N GLU A 194 -54.30 4.19 34.31
CA GLU A 194 -53.99 4.36 32.89
C GLU A 194 -52.96 5.49 32.71
N ALA A 195 -51.67 5.20 32.91
CA ALA A 195 -50.61 6.01 32.38
C ALA A 195 -50.43 5.67 30.89
N THR A 196 -51.07 6.46 30.03
CA THR A 196 -50.78 6.52 28.60
C THR A 196 -49.34 7.02 28.40
N ALA A 197 -48.37 6.12 28.55
CA ALA A 197 -47.00 6.34 28.12
C ALA A 197 -47.01 6.43 26.59
N GLN A 198 -47.08 7.65 26.07
CA GLN A 198 -46.69 7.94 24.70
C GLN A 198 -45.25 7.44 24.52
N GLN A 199 -45.12 6.29 23.87
CA GLN A 199 -43.86 5.81 23.32
C GLN A 199 -43.38 6.87 22.33
N ASN A 200 -42.47 7.73 22.77
CA ASN A 200 -41.63 8.46 21.84
C ASN A 200 -40.66 7.42 21.27
N ASP A 201 -40.64 7.27 19.94
CA ASP A 201 -39.75 6.37 19.17
C ASP A 201 -38.24 6.73 19.29
N ASP A 202 -37.84 7.47 20.32
CA ASP A 202 -36.49 8.01 20.55
C ASP A 202 -35.91 7.56 21.92
N ASP A 203 -36.41 6.46 22.48
CA ASP A 203 -35.82 5.75 23.64
C ASP A 203 -34.54 5.02 23.23
N ASP A 204 -33.55 5.80 22.83
CA ASP A 204 -32.20 5.36 22.58
C ASP A 204 -31.56 4.93 23.91
N PHE A 205 -31.52 3.61 24.17
CA PHE A 205 -30.76 3.05 25.30
C PHE A 205 -29.38 3.74 25.38
N ASP A 206 -29.07 4.39 26.51
CA ASP A 206 -27.75 4.94 26.83
C ASP A 206 -26.77 3.81 27.24
N VAL A 207 -26.70 2.78 26.40
CA VAL A 207 -25.78 1.67 26.57
C VAL A 207 -24.48 2.01 25.82
N PRO A 208 -23.31 1.93 26.49
CA PRO A 208 -22.02 2.23 25.86
C PRO A 208 -21.75 1.45 24.56
N LEU A 209 -22.21 0.20 24.50
CA LEU A 209 -22.11 -0.64 23.30
C LEU A 209 -22.91 -0.05 22.13
N LEU A 210 -24.19 0.30 22.34
CA LEU A 210 -25.04 0.90 21.31
C LEU A 210 -24.52 2.27 20.86
N LYS A 211 -24.05 3.10 21.81
CA LYS A 211 -23.37 4.37 21.49
C LYS A 211 -22.15 4.16 20.60
N THR A 212 -21.36 3.13 20.89
CA THR A 212 -20.18 2.77 20.07
C THR A 212 -20.60 2.35 18.66
N ALA A 213 -21.64 1.51 18.53
CA ALA A 213 -22.19 1.09 17.25
C ALA A 213 -22.61 2.30 16.40
N LYS A 214 -23.46 3.19 16.94
CA LYS A 214 -23.94 4.40 16.29
C LYS A 214 -22.81 5.35 15.88
N THR A 215 -21.87 5.56 16.78
CA THR A 215 -20.75 6.46 16.54
C THR A 215 -19.84 5.93 15.43
N LEU A 216 -19.57 4.62 15.41
CA LEU A 216 -18.77 3.99 14.37
C LEU A 216 -19.47 3.96 13.01
N THR A 217 -20.75 3.59 12.96
CA THR A 217 -21.51 3.56 11.70
C THR A 217 -21.72 4.95 11.14
N SER A 218 -21.99 5.94 11.99
CA SER A 218 -22.02 7.36 11.60
C SER A 218 -20.66 7.82 11.07
N ALA A 219 -19.57 7.49 11.77
CA ALA A 219 -18.22 7.82 11.30
C ALA A 219 -17.89 7.15 9.96
N ALA A 220 -18.22 5.87 9.78
CA ALA A 220 -17.98 5.13 8.55
C ALA A 220 -18.69 5.78 7.35
N ARG A 221 -19.92 6.30 7.52
CA ARG A 221 -20.66 7.02 6.47
C ARG A 221 -19.96 8.29 5.97
N CYS A 222 -19.07 8.88 6.78
CA CYS A 222 -18.24 10.01 6.35
C CYS A 222 -17.06 9.59 5.48
N PHE A 223 -16.87 8.30 5.20
CA PHE A 223 -15.78 7.79 4.37
C PHE A 223 -16.30 6.94 3.22
N ARG A 224 -15.60 7.00 2.10
CA ARG A 224 -15.76 6.10 0.97
C ARG A 224 -14.44 5.41 0.68
N VAL A 225 -14.48 4.11 0.48
CA VAL A 225 -13.38 3.28 -0.01
C VAL A 225 -13.87 2.66 -1.30
N ARG A 226 -13.19 2.97 -2.42
CA ARG A 226 -13.66 2.56 -3.76
C ARG A 226 -15.17 2.80 -3.96
N THR A 227 -15.59 4.06 -3.78
CA THR A 227 -16.98 4.58 -3.85
C THR A 227 -17.99 4.03 -2.84
N LYS A 228 -17.62 3.03 -2.02
CA LYS A 228 -18.53 2.39 -1.05
C LYS A 228 -18.25 2.83 0.38
N THR A 229 -19.30 2.88 1.19
CA THR A 229 -19.18 3.13 2.63
C THR A 229 -18.55 1.91 3.33
N PRO A 230 -17.53 2.08 4.19
CA PRO A 230 -17.01 0.98 4.99
C PRO A 230 -18.09 0.32 5.86
N THR A 231 -18.05 -1.01 5.93
CA THR A 231 -18.94 -1.81 6.79
C THR A 231 -18.34 -1.92 8.18
N VAL A 232 -19.16 -1.70 9.21
CA VAL A 232 -18.75 -1.80 10.61
C VAL A 232 -19.06 -3.20 11.14
N HIS A 233 -18.06 -3.87 11.68
CA HIS A 233 -18.17 -5.15 12.36
C HIS A 233 -17.98 -4.96 13.87
N LEU A 234 -18.92 -5.44 14.69
CA LEU A 234 -18.76 -5.52 16.14
C LEU A 234 -18.56 -6.97 16.56
N ILE A 235 -17.44 -7.23 17.25
CA ILE A 235 -17.02 -8.57 17.65
C ILE A 235 -17.22 -8.69 19.16
N LEU A 236 -18.15 -9.55 19.55
CA LEU A 236 -18.65 -9.74 20.92
C LEU A 236 -18.42 -11.19 21.37
N PRO A 237 -17.17 -11.56 21.71
CA PRO A 237 -16.79 -12.96 21.96
C PRO A 237 -17.39 -13.56 23.23
N ARG A 238 -18.09 -12.78 24.07
CA ARG A 238 -18.66 -13.21 25.36
C ARG A 238 -20.18 -13.07 25.43
N ILE A 239 -20.83 -12.85 24.29
CA ILE A 239 -22.28 -12.66 24.19
C ILE A 239 -22.82 -13.70 23.22
N GLN A 240 -23.95 -14.32 23.57
CA GLN A 240 -24.74 -15.19 22.70
C GLN A 240 -26.14 -14.60 22.54
N TYR A 241 -26.72 -14.78 21.35
CA TYR A 241 -28.10 -14.38 21.09
C TYR A 241 -29.06 -15.42 21.66
N GLY A 242 -30.17 -14.99 22.25
CA GLY A 242 -31.19 -15.87 22.81
C GLY A 242 -30.95 -16.29 24.26
N GLU A 243 -29.87 -15.84 24.91
CA GLU A 243 -29.64 -16.10 26.33
C GLU A 243 -30.52 -15.21 27.23
N LEU A 244 -30.70 -13.94 26.86
CA LEU A 244 -31.46 -12.95 27.62
C LEU A 244 -32.12 -11.95 26.67
N ALA A 245 -33.44 -11.83 26.75
CA ALA A 245 -34.24 -10.98 25.86
C ALA A 245 -33.82 -9.50 25.92
N GLU A 246 -33.42 -9.01 27.10
CA GLU A 246 -32.98 -7.63 27.30
C GLU A 246 -31.65 -7.34 26.60
N VAL A 247 -30.74 -8.32 26.61
CA VAL A 247 -29.47 -8.22 25.88
C VAL A 247 -29.72 -8.31 24.38
N ASP A 248 -30.60 -9.22 23.95
CA ASP A 248 -30.97 -9.38 22.54
C ASP A 248 -31.55 -8.09 21.94
N ASN A 249 -32.38 -7.36 22.70
CA ASN A 249 -32.89 -6.05 22.29
C ASN A 249 -31.76 -5.03 22.02
N ILE A 250 -30.70 -5.02 22.85
CA ILE A 250 -29.51 -4.17 22.60
C ILE A 250 -28.79 -4.62 21.33
N LEU A 251 -28.66 -5.94 21.11
CA LEU A 251 -28.00 -6.48 19.92
C LEU A 251 -28.78 -6.11 18.65
N ASP A 252 -30.10 -6.21 18.68
CA ASP A 252 -30.97 -5.82 17.57
C ASP A 252 -30.93 -4.32 17.32
N ALA A 253 -30.91 -3.50 18.38
CA ALA A 253 -30.66 -2.06 18.26
C ALA A 253 -29.28 -1.76 17.63
N CYS A 254 -28.23 -2.52 17.97
CA CYS A 254 -26.92 -2.37 17.34
C CYS A 254 -26.96 -2.74 15.85
N ARG A 255 -27.66 -3.82 15.48
CA ARG A 255 -27.87 -4.23 14.07
C ARG A 255 -28.64 -3.17 13.29
N ALA A 256 -29.65 -2.55 13.90
CA ALA A 256 -30.45 -1.49 13.29
C ALA A 256 -29.61 -0.24 12.91
N THR A 257 -28.45 -0.03 13.55
CA THR A 257 -27.50 1.04 13.14
C THR A 257 -26.80 0.77 11.80
N GLY A 258 -26.89 -0.45 11.27
CA GLY A 258 -26.16 -0.93 10.10
C GLY A 258 -24.85 -1.67 10.42
N ALA A 259 -24.58 -1.96 11.70
CA ALA A 259 -23.42 -2.75 12.10
C ALA A 259 -23.69 -4.26 11.99
N ILE A 260 -22.68 -5.02 11.60
CA ILE A 260 -22.73 -6.48 11.57
C ILE A 260 -22.14 -7.02 12.87
N LEU A 261 -22.87 -7.88 13.58
CA LEU A 261 -22.44 -8.47 14.85
C LEU A 261 -21.84 -9.86 14.64
N PHE A 262 -20.71 -10.12 15.30
CA PHE A 262 -20.10 -11.44 15.40
C PHE A 262 -20.09 -11.86 16.86
N LEU A 263 -21.00 -12.77 17.21
CA LEU A 263 -21.21 -13.26 18.58
C LEU A 263 -20.31 -14.48 18.87
N SER A 264 -20.34 -15.00 20.11
CA SER A 264 -19.39 -16.03 20.52
C SER A 264 -19.53 -17.35 19.75
N ASP A 265 -20.75 -17.72 19.35
CA ASP A 265 -21.07 -18.92 18.58
C ASP A 265 -20.63 -18.83 17.11
N GLN A 266 -20.48 -17.60 16.60
CA GLN A 266 -20.06 -17.31 15.23
C GLN A 266 -18.55 -17.09 15.11
N GLN A 267 -17.81 -17.17 16.23
CA GLN A 267 -16.38 -16.95 16.23
C GLN A 267 -15.65 -18.17 15.65
N LYS A 268 -15.07 -17.99 14.46
CA LYS A 268 -14.23 -19.02 13.83
C LYS A 268 -12.96 -19.25 14.66
N ALA A 269 -12.50 -20.50 14.68
CA ALA A 269 -11.21 -20.83 15.27
C ALA A 269 -10.10 -19.97 14.65
N SER A 270 -9.14 -19.54 15.48
CA SER A 270 -8.04 -18.69 15.05
C SER A 270 -7.23 -19.37 13.95
N THR A 271 -7.16 -18.74 12.78
CA THR A 271 -6.37 -19.25 11.65
C THR A 271 -4.88 -19.30 12.04
N PRO A 272 -4.15 -20.40 11.74
CA PRO A 272 -2.71 -20.44 11.90
C PRO A 272 -2.03 -19.30 11.13
N ILE A 273 -1.01 -18.67 11.71
CA ILE A 273 -0.35 -17.51 11.07
C ILE A 273 0.17 -17.85 9.67
N ALA A 274 0.75 -19.03 9.47
CA ALA A 274 1.32 -19.45 8.19
C ALA A 274 0.32 -19.38 7.03
N THR A 275 -0.94 -19.73 7.25
CA THR A 275 -2.00 -19.63 6.23
C THR A 275 -2.62 -18.23 6.18
N ALA A 276 -2.73 -17.55 7.33
CA ALA A 276 -3.29 -16.21 7.42
C ALA A 276 -2.46 -15.16 6.66
N LEU A 277 -1.12 -15.26 6.67
CA LEU A 277 -0.20 -14.28 6.06
C LEU A 277 -0.54 -13.94 4.61
N HIS A 278 -0.91 -14.94 3.80
CA HIS A 278 -1.22 -14.76 2.38
C HIS A 278 -2.53 -14.01 2.15
N ASN A 279 -3.49 -14.14 3.07
CA ASN A 279 -4.75 -13.39 3.01
C ASN A 279 -4.57 -11.99 3.57
N MET A 280 -3.87 -11.86 4.71
CA MET A 280 -3.64 -10.58 5.37
C MET A 280 -2.81 -9.62 4.52
N ALA A 281 -1.79 -10.14 3.82
CA ALA A 281 -0.91 -9.39 2.93
C ALA A 281 -0.74 -10.17 1.61
N PRO A 282 -1.74 -10.08 0.70
CA PRO A 282 -1.68 -10.79 -0.56
C PRO A 282 -0.58 -10.20 -1.45
N ASP A 283 0.06 -11.08 -2.22
CA ASP A 283 1.05 -10.68 -3.20
C ASP A 283 0.32 -9.95 -4.36
N PRO A 284 0.65 -8.70 -4.69
CA PRO A 284 0.03 -8.03 -5.83
C PRO A 284 0.13 -8.83 -7.13
N LEU A 285 1.24 -9.55 -7.31
CA LEU A 285 1.56 -10.25 -8.57
C LEU A 285 0.66 -11.46 -8.82
N THR A 286 0.00 -12.01 -7.79
CA THR A 286 -0.94 -13.14 -7.97
C THR A 286 -2.25 -12.71 -8.62
N SER A 287 -2.59 -11.42 -8.56
CA SER A 287 -3.78 -10.85 -9.20
C SER A 287 -3.53 -10.33 -10.63
N PHE A 288 -2.30 -10.49 -11.13
CA PHE A 288 -1.95 -10.06 -12.49
C PHE A 288 -2.69 -10.89 -13.53
N SER A 289 -3.11 -10.25 -14.62
CA SER A 289 -3.65 -10.93 -15.79
C SER A 289 -2.59 -11.80 -16.47
N ALA A 290 -3.05 -12.80 -17.23
CA ALA A 290 -2.18 -13.70 -17.98
C ALA A 290 -1.27 -12.97 -18.97
N THR A 291 -1.79 -11.93 -19.64
CA THR A 291 -1.05 -11.01 -20.52
C THR A 291 -1.03 -9.62 -19.89
N LEU A 292 0.13 -8.96 -19.87
CA LEU A 292 0.30 -7.63 -19.28
C LEU A 292 0.28 -6.54 -20.34
N ASN A 293 -0.37 -5.42 -20.01
CA ASN A 293 -0.34 -4.20 -20.80
C ASN A 293 0.73 -3.26 -20.23
N ILE A 294 1.74 -2.92 -21.01
CA ILE A 294 2.92 -2.19 -20.56
C ILE A 294 2.83 -0.73 -21.01
N ASP A 295 2.80 0.18 -20.03
CA ASP A 295 2.79 1.62 -20.28
C ASP A 295 4.16 2.11 -20.78
N CYS A 296 4.15 3.24 -21.51
CA CYS A 296 5.34 3.89 -22.05
C CYS A 296 6.40 4.19 -20.97
N THR A 297 5.99 4.50 -19.74
CA THR A 297 6.93 4.74 -18.64
C THR A 297 7.72 3.50 -18.23
N VAL A 298 7.09 2.32 -18.32
CA VAL A 298 7.74 1.03 -18.05
C VAL A 298 8.56 0.59 -19.24
N LEU A 299 8.11 0.83 -20.48
CA LEU A 299 8.94 0.61 -21.68
C LEU A 299 10.28 1.37 -21.58
N LEU A 300 10.26 2.64 -21.16
CA LEU A 300 11.48 3.43 -20.93
C LEU A 300 12.33 2.84 -19.81
N ALA A 301 11.71 2.36 -18.72
CA ALA A 301 12.44 1.72 -17.64
C ALA A 301 13.12 0.42 -18.07
N LEU A 302 12.51 -0.36 -18.95
CA LEU A 302 13.05 -1.63 -19.47
C LEU A 302 14.24 -1.48 -20.41
N VAL A 303 14.56 -0.26 -20.86
CA VAL A 303 15.72 -0.02 -21.73
C VAL A 303 16.69 1.00 -21.16
N SER A 304 16.35 1.69 -20.07
CA SER A 304 17.18 2.75 -19.48
C SER A 304 18.54 2.22 -19.02
N GLU A 305 19.60 3.00 -19.22
CA GLU A 305 20.92 2.68 -18.64
C GLU A 305 20.86 2.50 -17.12
N PHE A 306 20.08 3.31 -16.40
CA PHE A 306 19.93 3.19 -14.95
C PHE A 306 19.36 1.84 -14.54
N SER A 307 18.64 1.14 -15.41
CA SER A 307 18.05 -0.16 -15.12
C SER A 307 18.98 -1.32 -15.47
N HIS A 308 20.01 -1.10 -16.29
CA HIS A 308 20.86 -2.15 -16.85
C HIS A 308 22.34 -2.06 -16.45
N ALA A 309 22.76 -0.95 -15.83
CA ALA A 309 24.14 -0.72 -15.46
C ALA A 309 24.23 0.10 -14.18
N LYS A 310 25.40 0.01 -13.51
CA LYS A 310 25.73 0.90 -12.41
C LYS A 310 26.11 2.27 -12.97
N VAL A 311 25.24 3.26 -12.75
CA VAL A 311 25.46 4.63 -13.23
C VAL A 311 25.97 5.48 -12.08
N HIS A 312 27.16 6.07 -12.21
CA HIS A 312 27.69 6.98 -11.19
C HIS A 312 27.00 8.35 -11.24
N LYS A 313 26.84 8.99 -10.07
CA LYS A 313 26.35 10.37 -9.99
C LYS A 313 27.28 11.29 -10.78
N GLN A 314 26.69 12.14 -11.61
CA GLN A 314 27.43 13.13 -12.38
C GLN A 314 27.03 14.55 -11.95
N PRO A 315 27.96 15.53 -11.98
CA PRO A 315 27.68 16.91 -11.54
C PRO A 315 26.56 17.61 -12.31
N TRP A 316 26.28 17.20 -13.56
CA TRP A 316 25.22 17.75 -14.39
C TRP A 316 23.87 17.04 -14.24
N PHE A 317 23.81 15.93 -13.50
CA PHE A 317 22.54 15.28 -13.19
C PHE A 317 21.70 16.21 -12.32
N HIS A 318 20.50 16.52 -12.78
CA HIS A 318 19.53 17.18 -11.92
C HIS A 318 19.16 16.26 -10.75
N THR A 319 18.68 16.84 -9.65
CA THR A 319 18.43 16.14 -8.38
C THR A 319 17.59 14.86 -8.52
N ALA A 320 16.64 14.81 -9.46
CA ALA A 320 15.84 13.60 -9.67
C ALA A 320 16.64 12.44 -10.29
N LEU A 321 17.61 12.71 -11.17
CA LEU A 321 18.53 11.66 -11.68
C LEU A 321 19.51 11.22 -10.59
N GLN A 322 19.99 12.14 -9.76
CA GLN A 322 20.85 11.79 -8.62
C GLN A 322 20.11 10.85 -7.65
N ARG A 323 18.83 11.13 -7.37
CA ARG A 323 17.97 10.22 -6.59
C ARG A 323 17.75 8.88 -7.29
N GLN A 324 17.59 8.85 -8.62
CA GLN A 324 17.46 7.58 -9.34
C GLN A 324 18.71 6.71 -9.22
N VAL A 325 19.91 7.32 -9.22
CA VAL A 325 21.17 6.62 -8.93
C VAL A 325 21.15 6.07 -7.51
N GLU A 326 20.81 6.87 -6.50
CA GLU A 326 20.74 6.42 -5.09
C GLU A 326 19.76 5.25 -4.91
N ILE A 327 18.59 5.32 -5.55
CA ILE A 327 17.59 4.27 -5.49
C ILE A 327 18.13 2.98 -6.11
N GLU A 328 18.78 3.07 -7.28
CA GLU A 328 19.34 1.89 -7.97
C GLU A 328 20.57 1.31 -7.25
N ASP A 329 21.40 2.14 -6.62
CA ASP A 329 22.53 1.68 -5.79
C ASP A 329 22.05 0.88 -4.56
N ASN A 330 20.84 1.18 -4.05
CA ASN A 330 20.22 0.46 -2.95
C ASN A 330 19.48 -0.81 -3.42
N GLU A 331 18.72 -0.71 -4.52
CA GLU A 331 17.90 -1.82 -5.02
C GLU A 331 17.70 -1.72 -6.55
N ASN A 332 18.08 -2.79 -7.26
CA ASN A 332 18.05 -2.80 -8.72
C ASN A 332 16.66 -3.06 -9.29
N LEU A 333 16.11 -2.09 -10.04
CA LEU A 333 14.72 -2.09 -10.47
C LEU A 333 14.30 -3.34 -11.26
N LEU A 334 15.14 -3.79 -12.20
CA LEU A 334 14.80 -4.93 -13.05
C LEU A 334 14.71 -6.23 -12.26
N PRO A 335 15.78 -6.72 -11.60
CA PRO A 335 15.72 -7.99 -10.89
C PRO A 335 14.81 -7.95 -9.66
N SER A 336 14.64 -6.81 -8.99
CA SER A 336 13.83 -6.75 -7.76
C SER A 336 12.33 -6.61 -8.01
N LEU A 337 11.92 -5.92 -9.08
CA LEU A 337 10.52 -5.55 -9.30
C LEU A 337 10.01 -5.94 -10.67
N LEU A 338 10.61 -5.46 -11.76
CA LEU A 338 10.03 -5.61 -13.10
C LEU A 338 10.14 -7.03 -13.65
N TYR A 339 11.25 -7.73 -13.46
CA TYR A 339 11.39 -9.12 -13.89
C TYR A 339 10.46 -10.07 -13.13
N PRO A 340 10.34 -10.02 -11.78
CA PRO A 340 9.33 -10.78 -11.08
C PRO A 340 7.89 -10.45 -11.50
N ALA A 341 7.59 -9.17 -11.74
CA ALA A 341 6.25 -8.72 -12.13
C ALA A 341 5.85 -9.20 -13.52
N MET A 342 6.78 -9.20 -14.48
CA MET A 342 6.54 -9.67 -15.84
C MET A 342 6.63 -11.20 -15.95
N ALA A 343 7.58 -11.83 -15.25
CA ALA A 343 7.83 -13.27 -15.25
C ALA A 343 7.71 -13.89 -16.66
N SER A 344 7.02 -15.03 -16.75
CA SER A 344 6.74 -15.72 -18.01
C SER A 344 5.51 -15.20 -18.75
N ARG A 345 4.99 -14.00 -18.43
CA ARG A 345 3.76 -13.46 -19.02
C ARG A 345 4.02 -12.82 -20.38
N PRO A 346 3.18 -13.05 -21.40
CA PRO A 346 3.20 -12.26 -22.62
C PRO A 346 2.98 -10.78 -22.33
N LEU A 347 3.69 -9.93 -23.06
CA LEU A 347 3.69 -8.49 -22.86
C LEU A 347 3.19 -7.80 -24.13
N VAL A 348 2.27 -6.85 -23.96
CA VAL A 348 1.78 -6.01 -25.04
C VAL A 348 1.89 -4.53 -24.67
N CYS A 349 1.90 -3.66 -25.66
CA CYS A 349 1.74 -2.21 -25.49
C CYS A 349 0.99 -1.63 -26.70
N THR A 350 0.28 -0.52 -26.52
CA THR A 350 -0.44 0.12 -27.64
C THR A 350 0.53 0.70 -28.68
N HIS A 351 0.07 0.85 -29.93
CA HIS A 351 0.84 1.48 -30.99
C HIS A 351 1.31 2.89 -30.62
N GLU A 352 0.48 3.67 -29.92
CA GLU A 352 0.81 5.00 -29.43
C GLU A 352 1.94 4.98 -28.40
N ALA A 353 1.92 4.03 -27.46
CA ALA A 353 2.98 3.86 -26.48
C ALA A 353 4.29 3.44 -27.14
N ALA A 354 4.23 2.46 -28.05
CA ALA A 354 5.40 2.01 -28.83
C ALA A 354 6.00 3.14 -29.67
N LYS A 355 5.16 3.90 -30.37
CA LYS A 355 5.59 5.05 -31.18
C LYS A 355 6.24 6.11 -30.30
N ARG A 356 5.60 6.50 -29.20
CA ARG A 356 6.13 7.52 -28.30
C ARG A 356 7.46 7.10 -27.66
N MET A 357 7.54 5.84 -27.25
CA MET A 357 8.77 5.24 -26.74
C MET A 357 9.91 5.38 -27.75
N ARG A 358 9.69 4.97 -29.00
CA ARG A 358 10.69 5.08 -30.08
C ARG A 358 11.10 6.52 -30.36
N GLU A 359 10.16 7.47 -30.38
CA GLU A 359 10.46 8.91 -30.54
C GLU A 359 11.38 9.44 -29.42
N ILE A 360 11.10 9.06 -28.17
CA ILE A 360 11.89 9.50 -27.02
C ILE A 360 13.30 8.90 -27.12
N VAL A 361 13.43 7.60 -27.34
CA VAL A 361 14.74 6.93 -27.42
C VAL A 361 15.55 7.38 -28.64
N SER A 362 14.92 7.61 -29.80
CA SER A 362 15.63 8.10 -30.98
C SER A 362 16.24 9.48 -30.75
N THR A 363 15.51 10.35 -30.02
CA THR A 363 15.89 11.74 -29.76
C THR A 363 16.93 11.87 -28.65
N ILE A 364 16.75 11.18 -27.52
CA ILE A 364 17.57 11.38 -26.31
C ILE A 364 18.22 10.10 -25.77
N GLY A 365 18.06 8.96 -26.43
CA GLY A 365 18.63 7.70 -25.97
C GLY A 365 20.11 7.54 -26.36
N THR A 366 20.87 6.84 -25.51
CA THR A 366 22.22 6.36 -25.83
C THR A 366 22.18 5.28 -26.92
N SER A 367 23.35 4.90 -27.47
CA SER A 367 23.45 3.79 -28.43
C SER A 367 22.96 2.46 -27.85
N SER A 368 23.26 2.19 -26.58
CA SER A 368 22.81 1.01 -25.85
C SER A 368 21.31 1.03 -25.55
N GLU A 369 20.73 2.18 -25.16
CA GLU A 369 19.28 2.34 -24.98
C GLU A 369 18.53 2.13 -26.31
N LYS A 370 19.09 2.61 -27.42
CA LYS A 370 18.58 2.37 -28.78
C LYS A 370 18.66 0.88 -29.16
N ALA A 371 19.79 0.22 -28.89
CA ALA A 371 19.96 -1.20 -29.15
C ALA A 371 18.96 -2.07 -28.36
N ARG A 372 18.81 -1.81 -27.05
CA ARG A 372 17.81 -2.51 -26.23
C ARG A 372 16.39 -2.27 -26.71
N THR A 373 16.06 -1.07 -27.17
CA THR A 373 14.75 -0.76 -27.76
C THR A 373 14.48 -1.58 -29.02
N ALA A 374 15.46 -1.65 -29.93
CA ALA A 374 15.33 -2.45 -31.16
C ALA A 374 15.13 -3.95 -30.89
N ILE A 375 15.79 -4.47 -29.85
CA ILE A 375 15.63 -5.85 -29.39
C ILE A 375 14.25 -6.05 -28.75
N MET A 376 13.89 -5.20 -27.79
CA MET A 376 12.64 -5.29 -27.02
C MET A 376 11.40 -5.25 -27.93
N MET A 377 11.44 -4.42 -28.97
CA MET A 377 10.33 -4.22 -29.91
C MET A 377 10.41 -5.11 -31.17
N ARG A 378 11.43 -5.97 -31.28
CA ARG A 378 11.74 -6.80 -32.45
C ARG A 378 11.69 -6.00 -33.76
N ASP A 379 12.58 -5.03 -33.87
CA ASP A 379 12.77 -4.31 -35.14
C ASP A 379 13.43 -5.22 -36.21
N ASP A 380 14.12 -6.29 -35.78
CA ASP A 380 14.60 -7.37 -36.65
C ASP A 380 13.69 -8.60 -36.55
N ALA A 381 12.84 -8.78 -37.56
CA ALA A 381 11.88 -9.87 -37.63
C ALA A 381 12.54 -11.27 -37.74
N SER A 382 13.80 -11.35 -38.20
CA SER A 382 14.49 -12.64 -38.39
C SER A 382 14.89 -13.31 -37.07
N LYS A 383 15.07 -12.52 -36.00
CA LYS A 383 15.53 -13.02 -34.71
C LYS A 383 14.46 -13.82 -33.98
N SER A 384 14.86 -14.98 -33.49
CA SER A 384 14.12 -15.81 -32.55
C SER A 384 14.11 -15.19 -31.14
N ARG A 385 13.19 -15.65 -30.29
CA ARG A 385 13.12 -15.20 -28.89
C ARG A 385 14.42 -15.45 -28.13
N SER A 386 15.10 -16.57 -28.37
CA SER A 386 16.39 -16.87 -27.71
C SER A 386 17.43 -15.83 -28.09
N GLU A 387 17.55 -15.50 -29.38
CA GLU A 387 18.50 -14.51 -29.87
C GLU A 387 18.18 -13.09 -29.37
N LEU A 388 16.89 -12.75 -29.21
CA LEU A 388 16.49 -11.49 -28.57
C LEU A 388 16.93 -11.45 -27.10
N LEU A 389 16.76 -12.54 -26.35
CA LEU A 389 17.18 -12.62 -24.95
C LEU A 389 18.70 -12.57 -24.81
N ASP A 390 19.44 -13.27 -25.68
CA ASP A 390 20.90 -13.24 -25.70
C ASP A 390 21.40 -11.84 -26.05
N GLY A 391 20.84 -11.20 -27.07
CA GLY A 391 21.15 -9.80 -27.40
C GLY A 391 20.83 -8.84 -26.27
N MET A 392 19.69 -9.01 -25.58
CA MET A 392 19.35 -8.18 -24.42
C MET A 392 20.34 -8.38 -23.26
N GLN A 393 20.81 -9.61 -23.06
CA GLN A 393 21.81 -9.93 -22.05
C GLN A 393 23.17 -9.28 -22.34
N GLU A 394 23.56 -9.12 -23.61
CA GLU A 394 24.78 -8.40 -24.00
C GLU A 394 24.77 -6.94 -23.52
N TRP A 395 23.59 -6.32 -23.45
CA TRP A 395 23.40 -4.93 -23.06
C TRP A 395 22.93 -4.75 -21.61
N SER A 396 23.04 -5.80 -20.78
CA SER A 396 22.60 -5.81 -19.38
C SER A 396 23.69 -6.32 -18.45
N ALA A 397 23.99 -5.57 -17.40
CA ALA A 397 24.85 -6.03 -16.30
C ALA A 397 24.15 -7.04 -15.39
N TYR A 398 22.81 -7.09 -15.43
CA TYR A 398 22.00 -8.02 -14.65
C TYR A 398 21.59 -9.23 -15.49
N GLN A 399 21.39 -10.37 -14.82
CA GLN A 399 20.89 -11.58 -15.46
C GLN A 399 19.50 -11.33 -16.03
N VAL A 400 19.37 -11.49 -17.34
CA VAL A 400 18.10 -11.43 -18.07
C VAL A 400 17.38 -12.78 -17.88
N PRO A 401 16.13 -12.79 -17.39
CA PRO A 401 15.38 -14.02 -17.20
C PRO A 401 15.11 -14.74 -18.53
N ARG A 402 15.34 -16.05 -18.56
CA ARG A 402 15.13 -16.87 -19.77
C ARG A 402 13.65 -17.10 -20.08
N ASP A 403 12.79 -16.92 -19.09
CA ASP A 403 11.34 -16.99 -19.19
C ASP A 403 10.70 -15.65 -19.61
N TRP A 404 11.46 -14.56 -19.71
CA TRP A 404 10.94 -13.28 -20.19
C TRP A 404 10.42 -13.39 -21.64
N GLN A 405 9.19 -12.93 -21.86
CA GLN A 405 8.49 -13.05 -23.14
C GLN A 405 8.80 -11.85 -24.05
N LEU A 406 9.97 -11.88 -24.69
CA LEU A 406 10.31 -10.96 -25.77
C LEU A 406 9.86 -11.50 -27.15
N PRO A 407 9.45 -10.61 -28.07
CA PRO A 407 9.32 -9.15 -27.91
C PRO A 407 8.04 -8.71 -27.21
N ILE A 408 7.99 -7.44 -26.81
CA ILE A 408 6.74 -6.78 -26.43
C ILE A 408 5.94 -6.47 -27.70
N LEU A 409 4.74 -7.02 -27.81
CA LEU A 409 3.92 -6.88 -29.01
C LEU A 409 3.19 -5.54 -29.02
N SER A 410 3.16 -4.89 -30.18
CA SER A 410 2.43 -3.65 -30.38
C SER A 410 1.03 -3.95 -30.91
N VAL A 411 0.00 -3.42 -30.25
CA VAL A 411 -1.42 -3.69 -30.54
C VAL A 411 -2.21 -2.40 -30.78
N ASP A 412 -3.30 -2.51 -31.53
CA ASP A 412 -4.26 -1.42 -31.69
C ASP A 412 -5.07 -1.21 -30.40
N GLN A 413 -5.30 0.06 -30.04
CA GLN A 413 -6.04 0.41 -28.82
C GLN A 413 -7.53 -0.03 -28.83
N ASN A 414 -8.08 -0.40 -29.99
CA ASN A 414 -9.40 -1.00 -30.16
C ASN A 414 -9.33 -2.33 -30.93
N GLU A 415 -8.25 -3.10 -30.73
CA GLU A 415 -8.12 -4.45 -31.29
C GLU A 415 -9.34 -5.32 -30.94
N ALA A 416 -9.89 -6.01 -31.95
CA ALA A 416 -11.10 -6.83 -31.83
C ALA A 416 -12.34 -6.08 -31.27
N ASP A 417 -12.37 -4.76 -31.45
CA ASP A 417 -13.42 -3.88 -30.94
C ASP A 417 -13.59 -4.00 -29.42
N CYS A 418 -12.48 -4.11 -28.68
CA CYS A 418 -12.48 -4.30 -27.24
C CYS A 418 -13.09 -3.14 -26.46
N GLN A 419 -13.05 -1.91 -27.00
CA GLN A 419 -13.56 -0.72 -26.31
C GLN A 419 -15.06 -0.78 -26.00
N ARG A 420 -15.84 -1.63 -26.69
CA ARG A 420 -17.24 -1.90 -26.33
C ARG A 420 -17.41 -2.47 -24.92
N ASN A 421 -16.36 -3.05 -24.33
CA ASN A 421 -16.37 -3.61 -22.99
C ASN A 421 -16.06 -2.57 -21.91
N LEU A 422 -15.76 -1.32 -22.28
CA LEU A 422 -15.51 -0.27 -21.31
C LEU A 422 -16.78 0.09 -20.55
N PRO A 423 -16.69 0.32 -19.23
CA PRO A 423 -17.82 0.82 -18.47
C PRO A 423 -18.14 2.27 -18.90
N PRO A 424 -19.41 2.72 -18.78
CA PRO A 424 -19.82 4.07 -19.17
C PRO A 424 -18.96 5.19 -18.56
N GLU A 425 -18.51 5.00 -17.31
CA GLU A 425 -17.68 5.94 -16.55
C GLU A 425 -16.30 6.16 -17.20
N ALA A 426 -15.76 5.16 -17.89
CA ALA A 426 -14.47 5.25 -18.55
C ALA A 426 -14.45 6.32 -19.65
N LYS A 427 -15.61 6.60 -20.28
CA LYS A 427 -15.74 7.63 -21.32
C LYS A 427 -15.44 9.03 -20.76
N GLY A 428 -16.07 9.39 -19.64
CA GLY A 428 -15.81 10.69 -19.00
C GLY A 428 -14.38 10.83 -18.50
N ILE A 429 -13.77 9.74 -18.01
CA ILE A 429 -12.38 9.72 -17.58
C ILE A 429 -11.43 9.91 -18.76
N SER A 430 -11.74 9.29 -19.92
CA SER A 430 -10.90 9.37 -21.12
C SER A 430 -10.70 10.79 -21.64
N GLU A 431 -11.71 11.66 -21.52
CA GLU A 431 -11.67 13.04 -21.98
C GLU A 431 -10.63 13.89 -21.23
N ALA A 432 -10.31 13.51 -19.99
CA ALA A 432 -9.30 14.18 -19.18
C ALA A 432 -7.87 13.62 -19.38
N LEU A 433 -7.72 12.53 -20.14
CA LEU A 433 -6.43 11.88 -20.40
C LEU A 433 -5.83 12.37 -21.72
N THR A 434 -4.50 12.53 -21.74
CA THR A 434 -3.79 12.75 -23.02
C THR A 434 -3.96 11.53 -23.94
N PRO A 435 -3.89 11.67 -25.28
CA PRO A 435 -4.10 10.57 -26.22
C PRO A 435 -3.29 9.30 -25.92
N ILE A 436 -2.01 9.44 -25.54
CA ILE A 436 -1.17 8.28 -25.16
C ILE A 436 -1.69 7.57 -23.91
N ASN A 437 -1.99 8.32 -22.85
CA ASN A 437 -2.50 7.74 -21.61
C ASN A 437 -3.89 7.13 -21.83
N ALA A 438 -4.76 7.78 -22.61
CA ALA A 438 -6.04 7.21 -23.00
C ALA A 438 -5.86 5.86 -23.71
N SER A 439 -4.97 5.79 -24.71
CA SER A 439 -4.72 4.54 -25.45
C SER A 439 -4.31 3.39 -24.52
N VAL A 440 -3.33 3.60 -23.64
CA VAL A 440 -2.77 2.56 -22.78
C VAL A 440 -3.76 2.13 -21.72
N PHE A 441 -4.29 3.09 -20.95
CA PHE A 441 -5.10 2.76 -19.77
C PHE A 441 -6.47 2.24 -20.16
N LEU A 442 -7.11 2.79 -21.21
CA LEU A 442 -8.40 2.27 -21.68
C LEU A 442 -8.24 0.91 -22.35
N TYR A 443 -7.16 0.65 -23.09
CA TYR A 443 -6.93 -0.69 -23.65
C TYR A 443 -6.81 -1.75 -22.55
N GLY A 444 -6.01 -1.49 -21.51
CA GLY A 444 -5.89 -2.40 -20.38
C GLY A 444 -7.23 -2.62 -19.66
N TRP A 445 -8.00 -1.55 -19.47
CA TRP A 445 -9.33 -1.61 -18.87
C TRP A 445 -10.32 -2.43 -19.71
N ALA A 446 -10.43 -2.13 -21.00
CA ALA A 446 -11.32 -2.78 -21.96
C ALA A 446 -11.06 -4.28 -22.14
N THR A 447 -9.80 -4.69 -21.98
CA THR A 447 -9.35 -6.08 -22.14
C THR A 447 -9.23 -6.84 -20.82
N GLY A 448 -9.51 -6.19 -19.68
CA GLY A 448 -9.34 -6.77 -18.35
C GLY A 448 -7.88 -7.13 -18.01
N ARG A 449 -6.91 -6.52 -18.70
CA ARG A 449 -5.47 -6.75 -18.52
C ARG A 449 -4.89 -5.79 -17.48
N THR A 450 -4.03 -6.31 -16.63
CA THR A 450 -3.24 -5.53 -15.69
C THR A 450 -2.32 -4.59 -16.46
N THR A 451 -2.52 -3.29 -16.26
CA THR A 451 -1.65 -2.24 -16.81
C THR A 451 -0.51 -1.97 -15.84
N VAL A 452 0.72 -2.17 -16.30
CA VAL A 452 1.96 -1.94 -15.54
C VAL A 452 2.47 -0.55 -15.90
N THR A 453 2.56 0.36 -14.93
CA THR A 453 2.95 1.76 -15.16
C THR A 453 3.80 2.29 -14.01
N SER A 454 4.68 3.27 -14.27
CA SER A 454 5.31 4.11 -13.23
C SER A 454 4.68 5.51 -13.17
N ASN A 455 3.59 5.76 -13.92
CA ASN A 455 2.94 7.06 -14.03
C ASN A 455 1.92 7.29 -12.90
N ARG A 456 2.43 7.62 -11.71
CA ARG A 456 1.61 7.86 -10.52
C ARG A 456 0.52 8.93 -10.72
N THR A 457 0.80 9.97 -11.49
CA THR A 457 -0.15 11.07 -11.72
C THR A 457 -1.43 10.57 -12.40
N ILE A 458 -1.29 9.74 -13.43
CA ILE A 458 -2.44 9.21 -14.16
C ILE A 458 -3.22 8.19 -13.33
N VAL A 459 -2.51 7.35 -12.57
CA VAL A 459 -3.18 6.42 -11.64
C VAL A 459 -4.03 7.18 -10.61
N HIS A 460 -3.49 8.26 -10.03
CA HIS A 460 -4.28 9.11 -9.13
C HIS A 460 -5.42 9.84 -9.84
N GLN A 461 -5.21 10.31 -11.06
CA GLN A 461 -6.27 10.97 -11.83
C GLN A 461 -7.45 10.02 -12.10
N ILE A 462 -7.17 8.78 -12.53
CA ILE A 462 -8.19 7.75 -12.76
C ILE A 462 -8.91 7.40 -11.45
N ASN A 463 -8.16 7.13 -10.38
CA ASN A 463 -8.74 6.81 -9.07
C ASN A 463 -9.61 7.96 -8.54
N ASN A 464 -9.13 9.20 -8.58
CA ASN A 464 -9.89 10.36 -8.10
C ASN A 464 -11.17 10.60 -8.93
N ALA A 465 -11.13 10.33 -10.23
CA ALA A 465 -12.28 10.45 -11.10
C ALA A 465 -13.31 9.34 -10.82
N LEU A 466 -12.87 8.10 -10.61
CA LEU A 466 -13.74 7.00 -10.18
C LEU A 466 -14.33 7.24 -8.79
N GLU A 467 -13.55 7.78 -7.86
CA GLU A 467 -14.00 8.16 -6.52
C GLU A 467 -14.99 9.33 -6.49
N ALA A 468 -15.24 9.99 -7.62
CA ALA A 468 -16.28 11.03 -7.72
C ALA A 468 -17.68 10.44 -7.94
N PHE A 469 -17.78 9.15 -8.28
CA PHE A 469 -19.04 8.43 -8.41
C PHE A 469 -19.46 7.80 -7.07
N ASP A 470 -20.75 7.56 -6.92
CA ASP A 470 -21.33 6.88 -5.77
C ASP A 470 -21.62 5.41 -6.09
N ASP A 471 -21.30 4.52 -5.15
CA ASP A 471 -21.72 3.12 -5.13
C ASP A 471 -21.43 2.29 -6.40
N LEU A 472 -20.33 2.59 -7.11
CA LEU A 472 -19.85 1.78 -8.23
C LEU A 472 -19.54 0.34 -7.80
N ASP A 473 -19.77 -0.60 -8.72
CA ASP A 473 -19.28 -1.96 -8.56
C ASP A 473 -17.74 -1.99 -8.72
N ALA A 474 -17.05 -2.17 -7.60
CA ALA A 474 -15.60 -2.12 -7.55
C ALA A 474 -14.93 -3.15 -8.47
N GLU A 475 -15.50 -4.34 -8.65
CA GLU A 475 -14.88 -5.40 -9.46
C GLU A 475 -15.11 -5.21 -10.96
N ALA A 476 -16.30 -4.74 -11.34
CA ALA A 476 -16.66 -4.53 -12.74
C ALA A 476 -16.09 -3.21 -13.30
N VAL A 477 -16.01 -2.17 -12.47
CA VAL A 477 -15.69 -0.83 -12.95
C VAL A 477 -14.20 -0.51 -12.81
N TRP A 478 -13.47 -1.00 -11.81
CA TRP A 478 -12.12 -0.50 -11.58
C TRP A 478 -11.07 -1.15 -12.49
N PRO A 479 -10.22 -0.35 -13.18
CA PRO A 479 -9.16 -0.90 -14.00
C PRO A 479 -8.09 -1.58 -13.15
N LYS A 480 -7.58 -2.72 -13.63
CA LYS A 480 -6.45 -3.42 -13.01
C LYS A 480 -5.17 -2.67 -13.34
N ILE A 481 -4.68 -1.86 -12.40
CA ILE A 481 -3.44 -1.09 -12.58
C ILE A 481 -2.46 -1.47 -11.48
N TRP A 482 -1.25 -1.84 -11.87
CA TRP A 482 -0.13 -1.98 -10.96
C TRP A 482 0.85 -0.81 -11.16
N LEU A 483 0.97 0.01 -10.12
CA LEU A 483 1.91 1.13 -10.09
C LEU A 483 3.27 0.65 -9.60
N CYS A 484 4.23 0.58 -10.52
CA CYS A 484 5.64 0.43 -10.19
C CYS A 484 6.08 1.65 -9.36
N PRO A 485 6.64 1.45 -8.14
CA PRO A 485 6.98 2.54 -7.23
C PRO A 485 8.09 3.44 -7.76
N THR A 486 8.90 2.92 -8.69
CA THR A 486 10.08 3.57 -9.24
C THR A 486 9.87 3.88 -10.72
N ALA A 487 10.05 5.16 -11.08
CA ALA A 487 10.12 5.60 -12.47
C ALA A 487 11.58 5.75 -12.90
N ARG A 488 11.87 5.52 -14.18
CA ARG A 488 13.21 5.67 -14.75
C ARG A 488 13.22 6.65 -15.90
N SER A 489 14.29 7.43 -15.96
CA SER A 489 14.60 8.33 -17.08
C SER A 489 15.68 7.71 -17.97
N LEU A 490 15.77 8.18 -19.21
CA LEU A 490 16.94 7.90 -20.05
C LEU A 490 18.08 8.82 -19.64
N VAL A 491 19.32 8.38 -19.85
CA VAL A 491 20.51 9.15 -19.45
C VAL A 491 20.74 10.36 -20.37
N GLY A 492 20.39 10.29 -21.66
CA GLY A 492 20.80 11.28 -22.66
C GLY A 492 20.09 12.64 -22.65
N LYS A 493 19.59 13.12 -21.49
CA LYS A 493 19.15 14.51 -21.35
C LYS A 493 20.35 15.47 -21.26
N GLU A 494 20.85 15.92 -22.41
CA GLU A 494 21.49 17.23 -22.53
C GLU A 494 20.47 18.25 -23.08
N LYS A 495 20.35 19.41 -22.43
CA LYS A 495 19.39 20.46 -22.81
C LYS A 495 19.75 21.03 -24.19
N ARG A 496 19.07 20.61 -25.25
CA ARG A 496 18.99 21.40 -26.50
C ARG A 496 17.82 22.36 -26.39
N GLY A 497 18.09 23.64 -26.14
CA GLY A 497 17.11 24.71 -26.28
C GLY A 497 17.59 25.69 -27.37
N PRO A 498 16.76 26.04 -28.37
CA PRO A 498 17.14 27.02 -29.37
C PRO A 498 17.06 28.43 -28.77
N LYS A 499 18.13 29.20 -28.82
CA LYS A 499 18.07 30.66 -28.62
C LYS A 499 17.97 31.33 -29.99
N ARG A 500 16.77 31.80 -30.33
CA ARG A 500 16.58 32.85 -31.34
C ARG A 500 17.41 34.06 -30.91
N ALA A 501 18.35 34.49 -31.74
CA ALA A 501 19.06 35.75 -31.57
C ALA A 501 18.08 36.91 -31.81
N ALA A 502 17.95 37.81 -30.83
CA ALA A 502 17.32 39.11 -31.03
C ALA A 502 18.42 40.13 -31.34
N ALA A 503 18.25 40.86 -32.44
CA ALA A 503 19.11 41.95 -32.88
C ALA A 503 19.08 43.15 -31.90
N PRO A 504 20.12 44.00 -31.87
CA PRO A 504 20.17 45.15 -30.97
C PRO A 504 19.40 46.35 -31.55
N VAL A 505 18.60 47.03 -30.71
CA VAL A 505 18.05 48.36 -31.02
C VAL A 505 18.67 49.37 -30.05
N ALA A 506 19.12 50.48 -30.62
CA ALA A 506 19.87 51.56 -30.00
C ALA A 506 19.09 52.32 -28.90
N ALA A 507 19.84 52.83 -27.93
CA ALA A 507 19.38 53.68 -26.85
C ALA A 507 19.21 55.14 -27.29
N VAL A 508 18.16 55.81 -26.78
CA VAL A 508 18.09 57.27 -26.66
C VAL A 508 17.58 57.63 -25.25
N ALA A 509 18.25 58.62 -24.67
CA ALA A 509 18.26 59.06 -23.28
C ALA A 509 16.98 59.76 -22.77
N ALA A 510 16.74 59.71 -21.45
CA ALA A 510 16.87 60.86 -20.52
C ALA A 510 16.26 60.58 -19.11
N VAL A 511 17.08 60.78 -18.05
CA VAL A 511 16.90 61.60 -16.81
C VAL A 511 15.52 61.52 -16.10
N ASP A 512 15.32 61.29 -14.80
CA ASP A 512 16.08 61.44 -13.54
C ASP A 512 15.38 60.67 -12.40
N GLY A 513 16.08 60.38 -11.30
CA GLY A 513 15.49 60.29 -9.95
C GLY A 513 15.35 58.91 -9.26
N GLY A 514 16.20 58.67 -8.25
CA GLY A 514 15.75 58.15 -6.95
C GLY A 514 16.01 56.68 -6.59
N ASP A 515 17.17 56.46 -5.95
CA ASP A 515 17.51 55.53 -4.85
C ASP A 515 16.64 54.28 -4.55
N GLY A 516 17.30 53.11 -4.48
CA GLY A 516 16.81 51.94 -3.74
C GLY A 516 17.36 50.59 -4.20
N GLU A 517 18.49 50.17 -3.62
CA GLU A 517 19.18 48.90 -3.83
C GLU A 517 18.29 47.63 -3.81
N LYS A 518 18.53 46.71 -4.77
CA LYS A 518 18.61 45.26 -4.55
C LYS A 518 19.36 44.59 -5.71
N GLY A 519 20.56 44.09 -5.43
CA GLY A 519 21.47 43.49 -6.41
C GLY A 519 20.93 42.22 -7.06
N VAL A 520 21.02 42.16 -8.39
CA VAL A 520 20.81 40.96 -9.21
C VAL A 520 22.18 40.50 -9.72
N THR A 521 22.69 39.40 -9.17
CA THR A 521 23.92 38.75 -9.65
C THR A 521 23.64 38.04 -10.98
N THR A 522 24.17 38.55 -12.08
CA THR A 522 24.22 37.88 -13.39
C THR A 522 25.26 36.76 -13.37
N LYS A 523 24.83 35.51 -13.18
CA LYS A 523 25.73 34.34 -13.37
C LYS A 523 25.93 34.07 -14.86
N LYS A 524 27.15 34.36 -15.32
CA LYS A 524 27.71 33.93 -16.62
C LYS A 524 27.59 32.41 -16.78
N GLY A 525 27.20 31.97 -17.98
CA GLY A 525 27.10 30.54 -18.35
C GLY A 525 28.47 29.88 -18.45
N TRP A 526 28.54 28.60 -18.06
CA TRP A 526 29.74 27.76 -18.16
C TRP A 526 29.99 27.33 -19.61
N PRO A 527 31.24 27.29 -20.09
CA PRO A 527 31.57 26.83 -21.43
C PRO A 527 31.39 25.30 -21.55
N LEU A 528 31.03 24.86 -22.77
CA LEU A 528 30.76 23.47 -23.13
C LEU A 528 32.00 22.55 -22.96
N PRO A 529 31.81 21.25 -22.68
CA PRO A 529 32.91 20.29 -22.72
C PRO A 529 33.23 19.77 -24.13
N ASP A 530 34.52 19.53 -24.33
CA ASP A 530 35.23 19.03 -25.52
C ASP A 530 34.63 17.74 -26.13
N PRO A 531 34.58 17.59 -27.48
CA PRO A 531 34.32 16.34 -28.20
C PRO A 531 34.95 15.06 -27.61
N LEU A 532 36.16 15.14 -27.03
CA LEU A 532 36.83 14.02 -26.35
C LEU A 532 36.03 13.46 -25.15
N ARG A 533 35.22 14.29 -24.48
CA ARG A 533 34.35 13.87 -23.37
C ARG A 533 33.13 13.06 -23.83
N ARG A 534 32.70 13.23 -25.08
CA ARG A 534 31.64 12.39 -25.69
C ARG A 534 32.13 10.96 -25.91
N GLU A 535 33.39 10.80 -26.30
CA GLU A 535 34.03 9.50 -26.49
C GLU A 535 34.31 8.81 -25.14
N GLN A 536 34.60 9.57 -24.09
CA GLN A 536 34.78 9.03 -22.73
C GLN A 536 33.48 8.44 -22.14
N HIS A 537 32.32 9.02 -22.46
CA HIS A 537 31.02 8.43 -22.11
C HIS A 537 30.66 7.18 -22.93
N ARG A 538 31.20 7.05 -24.15
CA ARG A 538 31.17 5.79 -24.92
C ARG A 538 31.98 4.69 -24.23
N ARG A 539 33.09 5.06 -23.55
CA ARG A 539 33.94 4.14 -22.76
C ARG A 539 33.32 3.71 -21.42
N ASN A 540 32.46 4.49 -20.79
CA ASN A 540 31.80 4.05 -19.53
C ASN A 540 30.77 2.93 -19.74
N GLY A 541 30.20 2.78 -20.95
CA GLY A 541 29.41 1.60 -21.32
C GLY A 541 30.26 0.35 -21.60
N LEU A 542 31.57 0.52 -21.82
CA LEU A 542 32.55 -0.55 -22.05
C LEU A 542 33.05 -1.21 -20.74
N ASP A 543 32.74 -0.67 -19.56
CA ASP A 543 33.09 -1.27 -18.27
C ASP A 543 32.44 -2.65 -18.04
N VAL A 544 31.33 -2.92 -18.72
CA VAL A 544 30.67 -4.24 -18.74
C VAL A 544 31.52 -5.28 -19.48
N LEU A 545 32.29 -4.87 -20.50
CA LEU A 545 33.18 -5.74 -21.28
C LEU A 545 34.55 -5.94 -20.59
N ALA A 546 35.08 -4.92 -19.93
CA ALA A 546 36.38 -4.99 -19.23
C ALA A 546 36.34 -5.95 -18.02
N ARG A 547 35.27 -5.87 -17.22
CA ARG A 547 35.08 -6.75 -16.05
C ARG A 547 34.87 -8.23 -16.41
N LYS A 548 34.31 -8.53 -17.58
CA LYS A 548 34.03 -9.91 -18.03
C LYS A 548 35.29 -10.68 -18.49
N LYS A 549 36.41 -9.99 -18.75
CA LYS A 549 37.68 -10.60 -19.20
C LYS A 549 38.83 -10.55 -18.17
N GLY A 550 38.58 -10.05 -16.95
CA GLY A 550 39.58 -10.03 -15.87
C GLY A 550 40.78 -9.11 -16.14
N LEU A 551 40.66 -8.14 -17.04
CA LEU A 551 41.73 -7.18 -17.32
C LEU A 551 41.56 -5.94 -16.43
N PRO A 552 42.64 -5.36 -15.89
CA PRO A 552 42.59 -4.01 -15.37
C PRO A 552 42.25 -3.03 -16.51
N GLU A 553 41.67 -1.89 -16.13
CA GLU A 553 41.24 -0.77 -16.99
C GLU A 553 41.87 -0.76 -18.40
N VAL A 554 41.03 -0.79 -19.44
CA VAL A 554 41.49 -0.98 -20.83
C VAL A 554 42.27 0.24 -21.32
N GLU A 555 43.58 0.05 -21.46
CA GLU A 555 44.46 0.89 -22.25
C GLU A 555 44.10 0.78 -23.75
N ASP A 556 44.00 1.92 -24.42
CA ASP A 556 43.56 2.03 -25.81
C ASP A 556 44.60 1.42 -26.76
N ARG A 557 44.25 0.35 -27.48
CA ARG A 557 45.16 -0.31 -28.44
C ARG A 557 44.52 -0.46 -29.82
N LYS A 558 44.18 0.67 -30.45
CA LYS A 558 44.06 0.72 -31.90
C LYS A 558 45.33 1.31 -32.54
N PRO A 559 45.91 0.66 -33.56
CA PRO A 559 46.95 1.25 -34.38
C PRO A 559 46.29 2.15 -35.45
N ASN A 560 46.64 3.44 -35.41
CA ASN A 560 46.24 4.51 -36.34
C ASN A 560 44.76 4.93 -36.29
N GLY A 561 44.53 6.15 -35.77
CA GLY A 561 43.23 6.83 -35.78
C GLY A 561 42.91 7.42 -37.15
N ASP A 562 41.62 7.51 -37.47
CA ASP A 562 41.16 8.10 -38.72
C ASP A 562 41.39 9.62 -38.71
N GLU A 563 42.08 10.09 -39.75
CA GLU A 563 42.19 11.50 -40.11
C GLU A 563 40.81 12.05 -40.50
N HIS A 564 40.50 13.23 -39.99
CA HIS A 564 39.29 13.98 -40.34
C HIS A 564 39.46 14.61 -41.73
N ASP A 565 38.76 14.10 -42.75
CA ASP A 565 38.62 14.81 -44.02
C ASP A 565 37.51 15.89 -43.94
N ASP A 566 37.98 17.12 -44.09
CA ASP A 566 37.40 18.36 -44.62
C ASP A 566 35.88 18.51 -44.82
N VAL A 567 35.32 19.53 -44.15
CA VAL A 567 34.16 20.30 -44.64
C VAL A 567 34.64 21.73 -44.93
N PRO A 568 34.46 22.26 -46.15
CA PRO A 568 35.06 23.51 -46.58
C PRO A 568 34.44 24.73 -45.90
N VAL A 569 35.32 25.67 -45.52
CA VAL A 569 34.97 26.99 -45.01
C VAL A 569 34.47 27.84 -46.19
N VAL A 570 33.22 28.31 -46.12
CA VAL A 570 32.71 29.37 -46.99
C VAL A 570 33.13 30.70 -46.37
N GLU A 571 34.10 31.37 -46.99
CA GLU A 571 34.46 32.76 -46.67
C GLU A 571 33.40 33.72 -47.24
N ASP A 572 32.86 34.57 -46.37
CA ASP A 572 31.91 35.63 -46.70
C ASP A 572 32.68 36.85 -47.23
N THR A 573 32.79 36.97 -48.56
CA THR A 573 33.27 38.19 -49.23
C THR A 573 32.10 39.14 -49.48
N SER A 574 31.78 39.99 -48.51
CA SER A 574 30.95 41.19 -48.78
C SER A 574 31.16 42.31 -47.76
N LEU A 575 32.37 42.87 -47.74
CA LEU A 575 32.64 44.26 -47.39
C LEU A 575 33.61 44.85 -48.42
N GLN A 576 33.05 45.32 -49.53
CA GLN A 576 33.53 46.46 -50.32
C GLN A 576 32.39 46.99 -51.21
#